data_AF-D8M8T9-F1
#
_entry.id   AF-D8M8T9-F1
#
_cell.length_a   1.000
_cell.length_b   1.000
_cell.length_c   1.000
_cell.angle_alpha   90.00
_cell.angle_beta   90.00
_cell.angle_gamma   90.00
#
_symmetry.space_group_name_H-M   'P 1'
#
loop_
_entity.id
_entity.type
_entity.pdbx_description
1 polymer ?
#
loop_
_entity_poly.entity_id
_entity_poly.type
_entity_poly.pdbx_seq_one_letter_code
_entity_poly.pdbx_strand_id
1 'polypeptide(L)'
;MQNMKRLVHPVIKHRMDVKLQRKINAADTIRTWSIVRGDIVEVIHGNDMGKQGKVLRVDRKLNRVLVEGVNFRKRHIKGTDEQPGGIFDVESPIAYSNVQLVDPSTGKPTKVKFNLVDGVRQRVSLQTGNVIKKPLEAKQRSHPVTSEIGPKDTAPNDVIEVTYNPEVELRNPHAKLFSLE
;
A
#
# COMPACT_ATOMS: atom_id res chain seq x y z
N MET A 1 -26.96 -15.59 -3.13
CA MET A 1 -27.00 -14.48 -2.15
C MET A 1 -26.17 -13.34 -2.73
N GLN A 2 -26.84 -12.33 -3.27
CA GLN A 2 -26.22 -11.28 -4.07
C GLN A 2 -25.22 -10.50 -3.23
N ASN A 3 -24.00 -10.35 -3.75
CA ASN A 3 -22.99 -9.40 -3.28
C ASN A 3 -23.59 -8.00 -3.28
N MET A 4 -24.17 -7.56 -2.17
CA MET A 4 -24.46 -6.16 -1.91
C MET A 4 -23.10 -5.46 -1.83
N LYS A 5 -22.63 -4.93 -2.96
CA LYS A 5 -21.52 -3.97 -2.98
C LYS A 5 -21.88 -2.92 -1.94
N ARG A 6 -21.11 -2.85 -0.84
CA ARG A 6 -21.25 -1.79 0.17
C ARG A 6 -21.18 -0.47 -0.59
N LEU A 7 -22.32 0.17 -0.79
CA LEU A 7 -22.42 1.51 -1.37
C LEU A 7 -21.91 2.46 -0.29
N VAL A 8 -20.59 2.59 -0.23
CA VAL A 8 -19.95 3.68 0.48
C VAL A 8 -20.43 4.94 -0.24
N HIS A 9 -21.26 5.76 0.42
CA HIS A 9 -21.74 7.02 -0.13
C HIS A 9 -20.52 7.80 -0.67
N PRO A 10 -20.56 8.42 -1.86
CA PRO A 10 -19.43 9.10 -2.50
C PRO A 10 -18.73 10.15 -1.62
N VAL A 11 -19.45 10.68 -0.62
CA VAL A 11 -18.95 11.61 0.40
C VAL A 11 -18.19 10.90 1.53
N ILE A 12 -18.50 9.63 1.82
CA ILE A 12 -17.74 8.75 2.71
C ILE A 12 -16.48 8.28 1.98
N LYS A 13 -15.59 9.21 1.66
CA LYS A 13 -14.18 8.82 1.62
C LYS A 13 -13.84 8.48 3.07
N HIS A 14 -13.19 7.33 3.32
CA HIS A 14 -12.57 7.09 4.63
C HIS A 14 -11.64 8.28 4.88
N ARG A 15 -12.12 9.28 5.62
CA ARG A 15 -11.52 10.60 5.69
C ARG A 15 -10.34 10.49 6.63
N MET A 16 -9.24 9.98 6.09
CA MET A 16 -7.92 10.05 6.67
C MET A 16 -7.24 11.39 6.38
N ASP A 17 -7.94 12.30 5.69
CA ASP A 17 -7.35 13.57 5.26
C ASP A 17 -7.19 14.58 6.41
N VAL A 18 -5.92 14.91 6.61
CA VAL A 18 -5.25 15.39 7.83
C VAL A 18 -5.31 16.91 7.96
N LYS A 19 -6.41 17.57 7.59
CA LYS A 19 -6.50 19.02 7.83
C LYS A 19 -6.78 19.36 9.31
N LEU A 20 -7.36 18.44 10.07
CA LEU A 20 -7.87 18.70 11.43
C LEU A 20 -7.35 17.76 12.54
N GLN A 21 -6.47 16.81 12.22
CA GLN A 21 -5.88 15.95 13.27
C GLN A 21 -4.54 16.51 13.72
N ARG A 22 -4.34 16.57 15.05
CA ARG A 22 -3.05 16.90 15.67
C ARG A 22 -1.99 15.98 15.07
N LYS A 23 -1.13 16.53 14.20
CA LYS A 23 -0.03 15.77 13.60
C LYS A 23 0.83 15.24 14.74
N ILE A 24 1.12 13.94 14.67
CA ILE A 24 2.11 13.33 15.56
C ILE A 24 3.46 13.99 15.24
N ASN A 25 4.30 14.21 16.26
CA ASN A 25 5.65 14.69 16.03
C ASN A 25 6.41 13.68 15.16
N ALA A 26 7.27 14.14 14.26
CA ALA A 26 8.01 13.24 13.37
C ALA A 26 8.82 12.17 14.15
N ALA A 27 9.30 12.52 15.35
CA ALA A 27 10.01 11.62 16.25
C ALA A 27 9.18 10.41 16.71
N ASP A 28 7.87 10.60 16.91
CA ASP A 28 6.98 9.55 17.43
C ASP A 28 6.37 8.69 16.31
N THR A 29 6.72 8.95 15.05
CA THR A 29 6.26 8.13 13.93
C THR A 29 7.00 6.79 13.88
N ILE A 30 6.27 5.72 13.59
CA ILE A 30 6.86 4.39 13.50
C ILE A 30 7.74 4.35 12.25
N ARG A 31 9.05 4.16 12.45
CA ARG A 31 10.04 4.09 11.37
C ARG A 31 9.88 2.83 10.52
N THR A 32 9.68 1.68 11.17
CA THR A 32 9.62 0.38 10.50
C THR A 32 8.22 -0.21 10.61
N TRP A 33 7.54 -0.32 9.48
CA TRP A 33 6.20 -0.90 9.38
C TRP A 33 6.27 -2.34 8.90
N SER A 34 5.68 -3.27 9.66
CA SER A 34 5.49 -4.66 9.24
C SER A 34 4.18 -4.87 8.49
N ILE A 35 3.13 -4.09 8.81
CA ILE A 35 1.78 -4.19 8.23
C ILE A 35 1.64 -3.32 6.98
N VAL A 36 1.04 -3.87 5.94
CA VAL A 36 0.80 -3.22 4.64
C VAL A 36 -0.67 -3.45 4.21
N ARG A 37 -1.15 -2.66 3.23
CA ARG A 37 -2.46 -2.84 2.61
C ARG A 37 -2.62 -4.28 2.10
N GLY A 38 -3.76 -4.88 2.43
CA GLY A 38 -4.13 -6.24 2.03
C GLY A 38 -3.68 -7.33 2.99
N ASP A 39 -2.92 -7.01 4.05
CA ASP A 39 -2.59 -8.00 5.09
C ASP A 39 -3.84 -8.33 5.93
N ILE A 40 -3.87 -9.54 6.50
CA ILE A 40 -4.86 -9.97 7.49
C ILE A 40 -4.29 -9.68 8.88
N VAL A 41 -5.06 -8.95 9.67
CA VAL A 41 -4.68 -8.56 11.03
C VAL A 41 -5.78 -8.90 12.02
N GLU A 42 -5.38 -9.12 13.26
CA GLU A 42 -6.29 -9.30 14.39
C GLU A 42 -6.17 -8.12 15.35
N VAL A 43 -7.29 -7.72 15.94
CA VAL A 43 -7.30 -6.69 16.99
C VAL A 43 -6.99 -7.31 18.34
N ILE A 44 -5.90 -6.83 18.95
CA ILE A 44 -5.43 -7.29 20.26
C ILE A 44 -6.15 -6.56 21.39
N HIS A 45 -6.48 -5.28 21.17
CA HIS A 45 -7.03 -4.43 22.20
C HIS A 45 -8.04 -3.41 21.66
N GLY A 46 -9.13 -3.21 22.41
CA GLY A 46 -10.21 -2.29 22.10
C GLY A 46 -11.58 -2.99 22.09
N ASN A 47 -12.61 -2.28 21.62
CA ASN A 47 -13.99 -2.76 21.63
C ASN A 47 -14.20 -4.02 20.78
N ASP A 48 -13.37 -4.21 19.75
CA ASP A 48 -13.47 -5.30 18.78
C ASP A 48 -12.34 -6.32 18.94
N MET A 49 -11.88 -6.55 20.17
CA MET A 49 -10.81 -7.52 20.47
C MET A 49 -11.12 -8.92 19.94
N GLY A 50 -10.13 -9.58 19.33
CA GLY A 50 -10.23 -10.92 18.76
C GLY A 50 -10.83 -10.97 17.35
N LYS A 51 -11.37 -9.86 16.84
CA LYS A 51 -11.85 -9.82 15.46
C LYS A 51 -10.67 -9.74 14.49
N GLN A 52 -10.73 -10.55 13.45
CA GLN A 52 -9.80 -10.52 12.33
C GLN A 52 -10.40 -9.75 11.16
N GLY A 53 -9.56 -9.03 10.44
CA GLY A 53 -9.99 -8.26 9.28
C GLY A 53 -8.83 -7.93 8.35
N LYS A 54 -9.19 -7.56 7.12
CA LYS A 54 -8.22 -7.18 6.10
C LYS A 54 -7.87 -5.70 6.21
N VAL A 55 -6.61 -5.35 6.00
CA VAL A 55 -6.15 -3.96 6.02
C VAL A 55 -6.51 -3.26 4.71
N LEU A 56 -7.46 -2.32 4.76
CA LEU A 56 -7.88 -1.52 3.60
C LEU A 56 -6.90 -0.39 3.31
N ARG A 57 -6.42 0.28 4.36
CA ARG A 57 -5.52 1.44 4.25
C ARG A 57 -4.61 1.56 5.46
N VAL A 58 -3.43 2.10 5.23
CA VAL A 58 -2.41 2.37 6.27
C VAL A 58 -2.02 3.84 6.20
N ASP A 59 -2.12 4.54 7.33
CA ASP A 59 -1.76 5.95 7.44
C ASP A 59 -0.53 6.10 8.35
N ARG A 60 0.64 6.08 7.71
CA ARG A 60 1.94 6.11 8.40
C ARG A 60 2.21 7.39 9.17
N LYS A 61 1.63 8.51 8.73
CA LYS A 61 1.79 9.82 9.40
C LYS A 61 1.13 9.87 10.79
N LEU A 62 0.13 9.02 11.02
CA LEU A 62 -0.69 9.02 12.23
C LEU A 62 -0.58 7.70 13.01
N ASN A 63 0.30 6.78 12.59
CA ASN A 63 0.44 5.45 13.17
C ASN A 63 -0.90 4.70 13.27
N ARG A 64 -1.74 4.79 12.22
CA ARG A 64 -3.09 4.22 12.20
C ARG A 64 -3.30 3.30 11.00
N VAL A 65 -4.20 2.34 11.17
CA VAL A 65 -4.57 1.34 10.18
C VAL A 65 -6.09 1.26 10.10
N LEU A 66 -6.62 1.22 8.88
CA LEU A 66 -8.03 0.94 8.62
C LEU A 66 -8.21 -0.54 8.32
N VAL A 67 -8.98 -1.21 9.16
CA VAL A 67 -9.25 -2.65 9.07
C VAL A 67 -10.72 -2.83 8.70
N GLU A 68 -10.98 -3.75 7.77
CA GLU A 68 -12.33 -4.09 7.34
C GLU A 68 -13.13 -4.73 8.49
N GLY A 69 -14.38 -4.29 8.69
CA GLY A 69 -15.30 -4.93 9.63
C GLY A 69 -15.04 -4.61 11.11
N VAL A 70 -14.20 -3.62 11.40
CA VAL A 70 -13.76 -3.29 12.77
C VAL A 70 -13.90 -1.78 13.03
N ASN A 71 -14.19 -1.43 14.28
CA ASN A 71 -14.25 -0.06 14.79
C ASN A 71 -15.24 0.81 14.02
N PHE A 72 -16.49 0.36 13.94
CA PHE A 72 -17.56 1.09 13.30
C PHE A 72 -17.92 2.37 14.06
N ARG A 73 -18.19 3.44 13.31
CA ARG A 73 -18.72 4.69 13.84
C ARG A 73 -19.91 5.14 13.02
N LYS A 74 -20.93 5.64 13.71
CA LYS A 74 -22.10 6.28 13.09
C LYS A 74 -21.71 7.62 12.49
N ARG A 75 -21.93 7.78 11.20
CA ARG A 75 -21.76 9.02 10.44
C ARG A 75 -23.12 9.49 9.94
N HIS A 76 -23.50 10.70 10.34
CA HIS A 76 -24.67 11.38 9.82
C HIS A 76 -24.27 12.13 8.55
N ILE A 77 -24.98 11.88 7.46
CA ILE A 77 -24.67 12.48 6.16
C ILE A 77 -25.91 13.16 5.63
N LYS A 78 -25.73 14.43 5.25
CA LYS A 78 -26.77 15.19 4.56
C LYS A 78 -26.98 14.60 3.17
N GLY A 79 -28.24 14.36 2.80
CA GLY A 79 -28.59 13.89 1.47
C GLY A 79 -28.15 14.88 0.38
N THR A 80 -27.85 14.33 -0.79
CA THR A 80 -27.61 15.08 -2.03
C THR A 80 -28.71 14.70 -3.03
N ASP A 81 -28.89 15.47 -4.10
CA ASP A 81 -29.94 15.19 -5.10
C ASP A 81 -29.83 13.78 -5.70
N GLU A 82 -28.62 13.22 -5.77
CA GLU A 82 -28.36 11.86 -6.27
C GLU A 82 -28.60 10.75 -5.24
N GLN A 83 -28.57 11.06 -3.93
CA GLN A 83 -28.57 10.03 -2.88
C GLN A 83 -29.20 10.50 -1.57
N PRO A 84 -30.14 9.72 -1.00
CA PRO A 84 -30.79 10.08 0.25
C PRO A 84 -29.79 10.14 1.41
N GLY A 85 -30.00 11.12 2.29
CA GLY A 85 -29.24 11.25 3.53
C GLY A 85 -29.60 10.16 4.54
N GLY A 86 -28.76 9.99 5.55
CA GLY A 86 -29.01 8.97 6.57
C GLY A 86 -27.88 8.80 7.56
N ILE A 87 -28.07 7.81 8.43
CA ILE A 87 -27.07 7.34 9.39
C ILE A 87 -26.37 6.13 8.77
N PHE A 88 -25.06 6.25 8.55
CA PHE A 88 -24.25 5.19 7.99
C PHE A 88 -23.23 4.70 9.03
N ASP A 89 -23.08 3.40 9.17
CA ASP A 89 -21.99 2.81 9.95
C ASP A 89 -20.75 2.70 9.05
N VAL A 90 -19.66 3.35 9.46
CA VAL A 90 -18.41 3.42 8.67
C VAL A 90 -17.24 2.93 9.51
N GLU A 91 -16.38 2.11 8.92
CA GLU A 91 -15.15 1.65 9.55
C GLU A 91 -14.22 2.82 9.86
N SER A 92 -13.63 2.82 11.05
CA SER A 92 -12.73 3.87 11.52
C SER A 92 -11.33 3.34 11.81
N PRO A 93 -10.28 4.15 11.59
CA PRO A 93 -8.91 3.76 11.85
C PRO A 93 -8.66 3.40 13.32
N ILE A 94 -7.85 2.37 13.50
CA ILE A 94 -7.34 1.86 14.79
C ILE A 94 -5.84 2.18 14.88
N ALA A 95 -5.32 2.32 16.10
CA ALA A 95 -3.89 2.50 16.32
C ALA A 95 -3.12 1.24 15.89
N TYR A 96 -1.95 1.43 15.28
CA TYR A 96 -1.07 0.34 14.85
C TYR A 96 -0.69 -0.61 15.99
N SER A 97 -0.52 -0.09 17.22
CA SER A 97 -0.17 -0.87 18.40
C SER A 97 -1.23 -1.89 18.82
N ASN A 98 -2.48 -1.68 18.41
CA ASN A 98 -3.62 -2.50 18.84
C ASN A 98 -3.95 -3.61 17.86
N VAL A 99 -3.15 -3.77 16.80
CA VAL A 99 -3.33 -4.79 15.76
C VAL A 99 -2.07 -5.62 15.58
N GLN A 100 -2.24 -6.91 15.29
CA GLN A 100 -1.16 -7.85 15.01
C GLN A 100 -1.40 -8.57 13.69
N LEU A 101 -0.31 -8.95 13.00
CA LEU A 101 -0.41 -9.76 11.80
C LEU A 101 -0.85 -11.18 12.17
N VAL A 102 -1.76 -11.72 11.38
CA VAL A 102 -2.16 -13.12 11.49
C VAL A 102 -1.17 -13.95 10.69
N ASP A 103 -0.64 -15.01 11.30
CA ASP A 103 0.19 -15.99 10.60
C ASP A 103 -0.71 -16.84 9.68
N PRO A 104 -0.47 -16.87 8.36
CA PRO A 104 -1.29 -17.63 7.43
C PRO A 104 -1.32 -19.14 7.70
N SER A 105 -0.32 -19.68 8.41
CA SER A 105 -0.26 -21.12 8.72
C SER A 105 -1.10 -21.50 9.92
N THR A 106 -1.21 -20.62 10.93
CA THR A 106 -1.85 -20.96 12.21
C THR A 106 -3.16 -20.21 12.44
N GLY A 107 -3.41 -19.12 11.68
CA GLY A 107 -4.55 -18.25 11.88
C GLY A 107 -4.51 -17.46 13.18
N LYS A 108 -3.38 -17.45 13.90
CA LYS A 108 -3.19 -16.78 15.18
C LYS A 108 -2.43 -15.46 15.02
N PRO A 109 -2.64 -14.48 15.90
CA PRO A 109 -1.90 -13.24 15.88
C PRO A 109 -0.44 -13.48 16.30
N THR A 110 0.50 -12.92 15.56
CA THR A 110 1.94 -13.14 15.77
C THR A 110 2.75 -11.85 15.69
N LYS A 111 3.86 -11.81 16.44
CA LYS A 111 4.90 -10.80 16.28
C LYS A 111 5.78 -11.15 15.07
N VAL A 112 6.23 -10.12 14.36
CA VAL A 112 7.00 -10.29 13.11
C VAL A 112 8.40 -9.70 13.26
N LYS A 113 9.40 -10.45 12.79
CA LYS A 113 10.78 -9.99 12.60
C LYS A 113 11.12 -9.91 11.11
N PHE A 114 12.08 -9.09 10.74
CA PHE A 114 12.61 -9.06 9.39
C PHE A 114 13.90 -9.87 9.33
N ASN A 115 13.93 -10.93 8.52
CA ASN A 115 15.11 -11.75 8.29
C ASN A 115 15.47 -11.75 6.80
N LEU A 116 16.74 -12.04 6.51
CA LEU A 116 17.20 -12.30 5.16
C LEU A 116 16.94 -13.77 4.83
N VAL A 117 16.07 -14.03 3.88
CA VAL A 117 15.76 -15.38 3.38
C VAL A 117 15.97 -15.34 1.86
N ASP A 118 16.86 -16.18 1.36
CA ASP A 118 17.24 -16.24 -0.06
C ASP A 118 17.80 -14.90 -0.61
N GLY A 119 18.58 -14.19 0.22
CA GLY A 119 19.13 -12.87 -0.13
C GLY A 119 18.10 -11.73 -0.16
N VAL A 120 16.82 -12.01 0.08
CA VAL A 120 15.74 -11.01 0.11
C VAL A 120 15.26 -10.79 1.54
N ARG A 121 15.06 -9.52 1.93
CA ARG A 121 14.56 -9.19 3.26
C ARG A 121 13.06 -9.46 3.34
N GLN A 122 12.68 -10.46 4.13
CA GLN A 122 11.30 -10.94 4.24
C GLN A 122 10.78 -10.84 5.68
N ARG A 123 9.45 -10.78 5.83
CA ARG A 123 8.76 -10.79 7.12
C ARG A 123 8.65 -12.24 7.60
N VAL A 124 9.06 -12.52 8.83
CA VAL A 124 9.04 -13.84 9.42
C VAL A 124 8.26 -13.82 10.73
N SER A 125 7.32 -14.76 10.88
CA SER A 125 6.57 -14.99 12.12
C SER A 125 7.52 -15.43 13.22
N LEU A 126 7.41 -14.82 14.40
CA LEU A 126 8.23 -15.23 15.55
C LEU A 126 7.76 -16.57 16.14
N GLN A 127 6.47 -16.90 16.01
CA GLN A 127 5.89 -18.09 16.63
C GLN A 127 6.23 -19.37 15.85
N THR A 128 6.12 -19.32 14.52
CA THR A 128 6.30 -20.49 13.64
C THR A 128 7.59 -20.45 12.84
N GLY A 129 8.24 -19.29 12.73
CA GLY A 129 9.36 -19.09 11.81
C GLY A 129 8.94 -19.01 10.34
N ASN A 130 7.65 -19.06 10.03
CA ASN A 130 7.14 -19.02 8.66
C ASN A 130 7.25 -17.63 8.04
N VAL A 131 7.45 -17.58 6.73
CA VAL A 131 7.58 -16.34 5.96
C VAL A 131 6.20 -15.78 5.59
N ILE A 132 5.93 -14.55 6.01
CA ILE A 132 4.71 -13.81 5.69
C ILE A 132 4.95 -12.94 4.45
N LYS A 133 4.57 -13.46 3.28
CA LYS A 133 4.71 -12.74 1.99
C LYS A 133 3.92 -11.44 1.98
N LYS A 134 4.40 -10.44 1.22
CA LYS A 134 3.65 -9.19 1.01
C LYS A 134 2.48 -9.44 0.06
N PRO A 135 1.25 -8.99 0.38
CA PRO A 135 0.08 -9.17 -0.46
C PRO A 135 0.23 -8.40 -1.78
N LEU A 136 -0.39 -8.90 -2.85
CA LEU A 136 -0.31 -8.30 -4.19
C LEU A 136 -0.94 -6.89 -4.21
N GLU A 137 -2.01 -6.68 -3.46
CA GLU A 137 -2.72 -5.40 -3.33
C GLU A 137 -1.84 -4.27 -2.79
N ALA A 138 -0.83 -4.58 -1.99
CA ALA A 138 0.14 -3.60 -1.53
C ALA A 138 0.97 -2.99 -2.67
N LYS A 139 1.16 -3.76 -3.76
CA LYS A 139 1.93 -3.34 -4.93
C LYS A 139 1.09 -2.55 -5.93
N GLN A 140 -0.24 -2.64 -5.83
CA GLN A 140 -1.15 -1.95 -6.73
C GLN A 140 -1.09 -0.44 -6.48
N ARG A 141 -0.88 0.33 -7.56
CA ARG A 141 -0.94 1.79 -7.53
C ARG A 141 -2.38 2.25 -7.35
N SER A 142 -2.59 3.39 -6.69
CA SER A 142 -3.93 3.99 -6.57
C SER A 142 -4.48 4.44 -7.93
N HIS A 143 -3.60 4.91 -8.80
CA HIS A 143 -3.90 5.18 -10.20
C HIS A 143 -3.13 4.13 -11.02
N PRO A 144 -3.82 3.13 -11.59
CA PRO A 144 -3.16 2.13 -12.44
C PRO A 144 -2.58 2.84 -13.67
N VAL A 145 -1.43 2.36 -14.13
CA VAL A 145 -0.85 2.83 -15.39
C VAL A 145 -1.58 2.10 -16.51
N THR A 146 -2.21 2.85 -17.41
CA THR A 146 -2.74 2.29 -18.64
C THR A 146 -1.56 1.85 -19.52
N SER A 147 -1.55 0.60 -19.97
CA SER A 147 -0.48 0.05 -20.83
C SER A 147 -0.72 0.28 -22.32
N GLU A 148 -1.87 0.83 -22.68
CA GLU A 148 -2.20 1.17 -24.06
C GLU A 148 -1.33 2.35 -24.51
N ILE A 149 -0.79 2.24 -25.72
CA ILE A 149 0.07 3.25 -26.32
C ILE A 149 -0.83 4.41 -26.75
N GLY A 150 -0.65 5.56 -26.10
CA GLY A 150 -1.35 6.79 -26.44
C GLY A 150 -0.79 7.45 -27.71
N PRO A 151 -1.47 8.48 -28.24
CA PRO A 151 -1.04 9.17 -29.47
C PRO A 151 0.28 9.93 -29.33
N LYS A 152 0.78 10.12 -28.10
CA LYS A 152 2.06 10.78 -27.81
C LYS A 152 3.14 9.82 -27.30
N ASP A 153 2.83 8.53 -27.26
CA ASP A 153 3.73 7.53 -26.69
C ASP A 153 4.55 6.89 -27.82
N THR A 154 5.87 6.83 -27.62
CA THR A 154 6.79 6.15 -28.55
C THR A 154 6.55 4.64 -28.51
N ALA A 155 6.61 3.98 -29.68
CA ALA A 155 6.45 2.53 -29.74
C ALA A 155 7.61 1.84 -28.97
N PRO A 156 7.36 0.73 -28.25
CA PRO A 156 8.40 0.05 -27.48
C PRO A 156 9.60 -0.40 -28.31
N ASN A 157 9.38 -0.78 -29.58
CA ASN A 157 10.44 -1.23 -30.47
C ASN A 157 11.46 -0.11 -30.74
N ASP A 158 10.98 1.10 -31.03
CA ASP A 158 11.82 2.27 -31.32
C ASP A 158 12.64 2.69 -30.09
N VAL A 159 12.13 2.46 -28.87
CA VAL A 159 12.84 2.77 -27.62
C VAL A 159 13.93 1.74 -27.31
N ILE A 160 13.70 0.48 -27.68
CA ILE A 160 14.65 -0.62 -27.43
C ILE A 160 15.79 -0.59 -28.46
N GLU A 161 15.54 -0.05 -29.65
CA GLU A 161 16.55 0.08 -30.68
C GLU A 161 17.74 0.92 -30.20
N VAL A 162 18.91 0.27 -30.11
CA VAL A 162 20.17 0.94 -29.76
C VAL A 162 20.69 1.65 -31.00
N THR A 163 20.34 2.92 -31.13
CA THR A 163 20.71 3.76 -32.28
C THR A 163 22.10 4.39 -32.16
N TYR A 164 22.63 4.51 -30.93
CA TYR A 164 23.93 5.12 -30.68
C TYR A 164 25.08 4.14 -30.88
N ASN A 165 26.01 4.49 -31.78
CA ASN A 165 27.27 3.76 -31.96
C ASN A 165 28.47 4.61 -31.49
N PRO A 166 29.09 4.28 -30.34
CA PRO A 166 30.19 5.06 -29.79
C PRO A 166 31.46 5.04 -30.64
N GLU A 167 31.69 4.01 -31.47
CA GLU A 167 32.92 3.91 -32.27
C GLU A 167 32.92 4.86 -33.46
N VAL A 168 31.73 5.21 -33.96
CA VAL A 168 31.54 6.04 -35.16
C VAL A 168 31.22 7.49 -34.77
N GLU A 169 30.40 7.69 -33.74
CA GLU A 169 29.84 9.00 -33.41
C GLU A 169 30.63 9.78 -32.37
N LEU A 170 31.52 9.12 -31.61
CA LEU A 170 32.52 9.85 -30.85
C LEU A 170 33.52 10.46 -31.83
N ARG A 171 33.47 11.79 -31.98
CA ARG A 171 34.52 12.56 -32.61
C ARG A 171 35.79 12.36 -31.78
N ASN A 172 36.54 11.32 -32.07
CA ASN A 172 37.76 10.96 -31.36
C ASN A 172 38.77 12.09 -31.64
N PRO A 173 38.99 13.04 -30.72
CA PRO A 173 39.80 14.23 -31.03
C PRO A 173 41.29 13.87 -31.23
N HIS A 174 41.66 12.62 -30.94
CA HIS A 174 43.00 12.06 -31.06
C HIS A 174 43.09 10.81 -31.97
N ALA A 175 42.19 10.65 -32.95
CA ALA A 175 42.47 9.74 -34.06
C ALA A 175 43.65 10.33 -34.87
N LYS A 176 44.86 9.83 -34.60
CA LYS A 176 46.13 10.28 -35.18
C LYS A 176 46.01 10.45 -36.71
N LEU A 177 46.09 11.70 -37.16
CA LEU A 177 46.43 12.12 -38.53
C LEU A 177 47.91 11.78 -38.84
N PHE A 178 48.31 10.52 -38.68
CA PHE A 178 49.64 10.04 -39.06
C PHE A 178 49.51 8.76 -39.87
N SER A 179 49.23 8.93 -41.15
CA SER A 179 49.71 8.01 -42.19
C SER A 179 51.20 8.28 -42.41
N LEU A 180 52.05 7.34 -42.01
CA LEU A 180 53.46 7.30 -42.41
C LEU A 180 53.54 6.64 -43.80
N GLU A 181 53.81 7.43 -44.82
CA GLU A 181 54.64 7.06 -45.97
C GLU A 181 55.85 7.99 -45.99
#